data_AF-R7YLF8-F1
#
_entry.id   AF-R7YLF8-F1
#
_cell.length_a   1.000
_cell.length_b   1.000
_cell.length_c   1.000
_cell.angle_alpha   90.00
_cell.angle_beta   90.00
_cell.angle_gamma   90.00
#
_symmetry.space_group_name_H-M   'P 1'
#
loop_
_entity.id
_entity.type
_entity.pdbx_description
1 polymer ?
#
loop_
_entity_poly.entity_id
_entity_poly.type
_entity_poly.pdbx_seq_one_letter_code
_entity_poly.pdbx_strand_id
1 'polypeptide(L)'
;MGDKFQEGDRVSYKPVGGKYYTDAASSCPDSNTSISTGIILSVLKQDTEMDGRTMHANPNHVRYEIENVNTGKAAAVFEENIIEVVGDDEVVKGRP
;
A
#
# COMPACT_ATOMS: atom_id res chain seq x y z
N MET A 1 9.06 7.00 -15.71
CA MET A 1 8.00 6.89 -14.70
C MET A 1 8.68 6.80 -13.35
N GLY A 2 8.51 7.79 -12.49
CA GLY A 2 8.99 7.72 -11.12
C GLY A 2 8.03 6.87 -10.28
N ASP A 3 8.58 6.11 -9.35
CA ASP A 3 7.81 5.37 -8.35
C ASP A 3 6.97 6.36 -7.54
N LYS A 4 5.67 6.10 -7.37
CA LYS A 4 4.78 7.00 -6.60
C LYS A 4 5.12 6.99 -5.11
N PHE A 5 5.74 5.91 -4.64
CA PHE A 5 6.10 5.69 -3.26
C PHE A 5 7.52 5.10 -3.19
N GLN A 6 8.24 5.37 -2.09
CA GLN A 6 9.64 4.95 -1.94
C GLN A 6 9.85 4.11 -0.67
N GLU A 7 10.97 3.40 -0.64
CA GLU A 7 11.42 2.63 0.53
C GLU A 7 11.59 3.57 1.74
N GLY A 8 10.98 3.21 2.86
CA GLY A 8 10.91 4.01 4.08
C GLY A 8 9.67 4.91 4.20
N ASP A 9 8.88 5.09 3.15
CA ASP A 9 7.63 5.86 3.25
C ASP A 9 6.62 5.14 4.14
N ARG A 10 6.03 5.89 5.06
CA ARG A 10 4.89 5.42 5.84
C ARG A 10 3.62 5.68 5.04
N VAL A 11 2.85 4.62 4.78
CA VAL A 11 1.67 4.67 3.93
C VAL A 11 0.45 4.05 4.58
N SER A 12 -0.72 4.57 4.22
CA SER A 12 -2.00 3.94 4.52
C SER A 12 -2.40 3.07 3.34
N TYR A 13 -2.72 1.80 3.61
CA TYR A 13 -3.01 0.80 2.59
C TYR A 13 -4.10 -0.17 3.06
N LYS A 14 -4.67 -0.94 2.13
CA LYS A 14 -5.61 -2.02 2.45
C LYS A 14 -4.97 -3.39 2.22
N PRO A 15 -4.83 -4.25 3.26
CA PRO A 15 -4.12 -5.52 3.14
C PRO A 15 -4.93 -6.64 2.45
N VAL A 16 -6.27 -6.62 2.50
CA VAL A 16 -7.12 -7.70 1.98
C VAL A 16 -8.38 -7.10 1.34
N GLY A 17 -8.82 -7.61 0.20
CA GLY A 17 -10.17 -7.36 -0.31
C GLY A 17 -10.30 -6.08 -1.13
N GLY A 18 -10.44 -6.28 -2.44
CA GLY A 18 -10.98 -5.28 -3.36
C GLY A 18 -10.02 -4.15 -3.71
N LYS A 19 -9.61 -4.13 -4.99
CA LYS A 19 -9.24 -2.93 -5.73
C LYS A 19 -10.03 -1.68 -5.29
N TYR A 20 -9.33 -0.60 -4.96
CA TYR A 20 -9.97 0.70 -4.75
C TYR A 20 -10.30 1.30 -6.11
N TYR A 21 -11.39 0.87 -6.73
CA TYR A 21 -11.92 1.52 -7.91
C TYR A 21 -12.60 2.82 -7.51
N THR A 22 -12.04 3.94 -7.96
CA THR A 22 -12.61 5.28 -7.79
C THR A 22 -13.65 5.60 -8.86
N ASP A 23 -13.83 4.73 -9.87
CA ASP A 23 -14.90 4.88 -10.84
C ASP A 23 -16.24 4.44 -10.25
N ALA A 24 -17.09 5.43 -10.05
CA ALA A 24 -18.42 5.40 -9.44
C ALA A 24 -19.45 4.46 -10.12
N ALA A 25 -19.04 3.56 -11.01
CA ALA A 25 -19.90 2.63 -11.74
C ALA A 25 -19.91 1.20 -11.17
N SER A 26 -18.97 0.87 -10.27
CA SER A 26 -18.97 -0.42 -9.57
C SER A 26 -18.95 -0.19 -8.06
N SER A 27 -20.12 0.11 -7.50
CA SER A 27 -20.40 -0.10 -6.08
C SER A 27 -19.99 -1.53 -5.71
N CYS A 28 -18.79 -1.69 -5.15
CA CYS A 28 -18.47 -2.77 -4.24
C CYS A 28 -18.63 -2.19 -2.83
N PRO A 29 -19.86 -2.11 -2.31
CA PRO A 29 -20.07 -1.77 -0.90
C PRO A 29 -19.38 -2.85 -0.06
N ASP A 30 -18.86 -2.47 1.10
CA ASP A 30 -18.33 -3.39 2.11
C ASP A 30 -16.98 -4.07 1.86
N SER A 31 -15.98 -3.35 1.35
CA SER A 31 -14.63 -3.64 1.85
C SER A 31 -14.51 -3.09 3.27
N ASN A 32 -15.12 -3.81 4.23
CA ASN A 32 -14.91 -3.66 5.69
C ASN A 32 -13.46 -3.92 6.10
N THR A 33 -12.57 -4.23 5.15
CA THR A 33 -11.15 -4.29 5.39
C THR A 33 -10.67 -2.93 5.89
N SER A 34 -10.33 -2.92 7.18
CA SER A 34 -9.76 -1.77 7.84
C SER A 34 -8.51 -1.30 7.11
N ILE A 35 -8.44 0.00 6.90
CA ILE A 35 -7.21 0.64 6.44
C ILE A 35 -6.14 0.34 7.49
N SER A 36 -4.99 -0.12 7.03
CA SER A 36 -3.82 -0.35 7.86
C SER A 36 -2.74 0.64 7.50
N THR A 37 -1.95 1.02 8.49
CA THR A 37 -0.73 1.79 8.26
C THR A 37 0.45 0.84 8.18
N GLY A 38 1.38 1.12 7.29
CA GLY A 38 2.61 0.36 7.16
C GLY A 38 3.76 1.20 6.62
N ILE A 39 4.95 0.61 6.62
CA ILE A 39 6.16 1.23 6.09
C ILE A 39 6.56 0.44 4.86
N ILE A 40 6.82 1.13 3.75
CA ILE A 40 7.34 0.49 2.55
C ILE A 40 8.75 0.01 2.84
N LEU A 41 8.97 -1.30 2.76
CA LEU A 41 10.30 -1.88 2.86
C LEU A 41 11.00 -1.86 1.50
N SER A 42 10.31 -2.34 0.45
CA SER A 42 10.87 -2.45 -0.90
C SER A 42 9.86 -2.32 -2.03
N VAL A 43 10.33 -1.88 -3.20
CA VAL A 43 9.52 -1.77 -4.43
C VAL A 43 9.80 -2.96 -5.34
N LEU A 44 8.82 -3.85 -5.47
CA LEU A 44 8.88 -5.08 -6.24
C LEU A 44 8.40 -4.81 -7.68
N LYS A 45 9.36 -4.69 -8.60
CA LYS A 45 9.10 -4.48 -10.04
C LYS A 45 9.26 -5.77 -10.87
N GLN A 46 9.58 -6.88 -10.24
CA GLN A 46 9.80 -8.18 -10.84
C GLN A 46 9.24 -9.27 -9.92
N ASP A 47 9.11 -10.49 -10.44
CA ASP A 47 8.72 -11.63 -9.62
C ASP A 47 9.68 -11.80 -8.44
N THR A 48 9.10 -12.07 -7.27
CA THR A 48 9.85 -12.32 -6.05
C THR A 48 9.19 -13.43 -5.24
N GLU A 49 9.95 -14.05 -4.35
CA GLU A 49 9.43 -15.00 -3.38
C GLU A 49 9.25 -14.31 -2.02
N MET A 50 8.09 -14.49 -1.41
CA MET A 50 7.72 -13.91 -0.13
C MET A 50 6.98 -14.95 0.71
N ASP A 51 7.47 -15.25 1.92
CA ASP A 51 6.83 -16.24 2.80
C ASP A 51 6.55 -17.59 2.09
N GLY A 52 7.45 -18.02 1.19
CA GLY A 52 7.29 -19.23 0.39
C GLY A 52 6.20 -19.15 -0.69
N ARG A 53 5.76 -17.94 -1.06
CA ARG A 53 4.80 -17.67 -2.15
C ARG A 53 5.43 -16.80 -3.23
N THR A 54 5.21 -17.17 -4.49
CA THR A 54 5.63 -16.35 -5.63
C THR A 54 4.71 -15.14 -5.79
N MET A 55 5.27 -13.95 -5.65
CA MET A 55 4.62 -12.67 -5.91
C MET A 55 4.93 -12.23 -7.33
N HIS A 56 3.94 -12.30 -8.20
CA HIS A 56 4.06 -11.81 -9.57
C HIS A 56 3.96 -10.27 -9.60
N ALA A 57 5.10 -9.60 -9.71
CA ALA A 57 5.18 -8.17 -9.99
C ALA A 57 5.93 -7.93 -11.29
N ASN A 58 5.66 -6.81 -11.94
CA ASN A 58 6.29 -6.41 -13.20
C ASN A 58 6.28 -4.87 -13.29
N PRO A 59 7.05 -4.24 -14.19
CA PRO A 59 7.13 -2.78 -14.26
C PRO A 59 5.80 -2.08 -14.61
N ASN A 60 4.81 -2.81 -15.15
CA ASN A 60 3.46 -2.28 -15.39
C ASN A 60 2.51 -2.51 -14.18
N HIS A 61 2.81 -3.51 -13.34
CA HIS A 61 2.06 -3.91 -12.16
C HIS A 61 3.03 -4.06 -10.99
N VAL A 62 3.55 -2.92 -10.53
CA VAL A 62 4.48 -2.84 -9.41
C VAL A 62 3.75 -3.21 -8.12
N ARG A 63 4.43 -3.97 -7.25
CA ARG A 63 4.00 -4.24 -5.89
C ARG A 63 4.95 -3.58 -4.92
N TYR A 64 4.44 -3.19 -3.78
CA TYR A 64 5.20 -2.62 -2.69
C TYR A 64 5.15 -3.60 -1.53
N GLU A 65 6.32 -3.98 -1.04
CA GLU A 65 6.45 -4.69 0.23
C GLU A 65 6.21 -3.68 1.35
N ILE A 66 5.14 -3.87 2.10
CA ILE A 66 4.74 -2.97 3.19
C ILE A 66 4.73 -3.76 4.49
N GLU A 67 5.50 -3.31 5.48
CA GLU A 67 5.45 -3.80 6.84
C GLU A 67 4.32 -3.12 7.61
N ASN A 68 3.35 -3.89 8.07
CA ASN A 68 2.27 -3.38 8.87
C ASN A 68 2.78 -2.96 10.26
N VAL A 69 2.69 -1.68 10.61
CA VAL A 69 3.18 -1.20 11.91
C VAL A 69 2.40 -1.75 13.11
N ASN A 70 1.19 -2.26 12.90
CA ASN A 70 0.35 -2.83 13.97
C ASN A 70 0.71 -4.29 14.28
N THR A 71 1.11 -5.06 13.27
CA THR A 71 1.35 -6.51 13.42
C THR A 71 2.81 -6.92 13.21
N GLY A 72 3.66 -6.02 12.68
CA GLY A 72 5.06 -6.29 12.34
C GLY A 72 5.22 -7.26 11.16
N LYS A 73 4.17 -7.45 10.35
CA LYS A 73 4.18 -8.38 9.21
C LYS A 73 4.34 -7.63 7.90
N ALA A 74 5.28 -8.08 7.07
CA ALA A 74 5.42 -7.64 5.70
C ALA A 74 4.35 -8.27 4.79
N ALA A 75 3.84 -7.49 3.85
CA ALA A 75 2.92 -7.95 2.82
C ALA A 75 3.19 -7.23 1.50
N ALA A 76 3.16 -7.96 0.39
CA ALA A 76 3.20 -7.36 -0.94
C ALA A 76 1.81 -6.86 -1.35
N VAL A 77 1.71 -5.55 -1.59
CA VAL A 77 0.47 -4.84 -1.89
C VAL A 77 0.64 -4.10 -3.21
N PHE A 78 -0.39 -4.08 -4.06
CA PHE A 78 -0.32 -3.32 -5.31
C PHE A 78 -0.39 -1.81 -5.06
N GLU A 79 0.20 -1.02 -5.97
CA GLU A 79 0.12 0.44 -5.91
C GLU A 79 -1.32 0.96 -5.72
N GLU A 80 -2.29 0.34 -6.40
CA GLU A 80 -3.71 0.71 -6.35
C GLU A 80 -4.39 0.48 -4.99
N ASN A 81 -3.77 -0.30 -4.09
CA ASN A 81 -4.27 -0.55 -2.74
C ASN A 81 -3.63 0.39 -1.71
N ILE A 82 -2.64 1.19 -2.12
CA ILE A 82 -2.04 2.24 -1.31
C ILE A 82 -2.87 3.50 -1.50
N ILE A 83 -3.38 4.04 -0.40
CA ILE A 83 -4.28 5.18 -0.39
C ILE A 83 -3.48 6.47 -0.46
N GLU A 84 -2.55 6.64 0.48
CA GLU A 84 -1.73 7.85 0.61
C GLU A 84 -0.48 7.62 1.46
N VAL A 85 0.51 8.50 1.28
CA VAL A 85 1.66 8.60 2.18
C VAL A 85 1.21 9.32 3.45
N VAL A 86 1.27 8.61 4.57
CA VAL A 86 1.06 9.18 5.90
C VAL A 86 2.40 9.74 6.35
N GLY A 87 2.71 10.95 5.92
CA GLY A 87 3.86 11.67 6.44
C GLY A 87 3.72 11.89 7.95
N ASP A 88 4.84 11.97 8.66
CA ASP A 88 4.89 12.49 10.04
C ASP A 88 4.53 14.00 10.11
N ASP A 89 4.06 14.59 9.00
CA ASP A 89 3.74 16.01 8.82
C ASP A 89 2.29 16.36 9.22
N GLU A 90 1.64 15.55 10.06
CA GLU A 90 0.44 15.99 10.80
C GLU A 90 0.81 16.62 12.16
N VAL A 91 1.84 17.46 12.13
CA VAL A 91 2.03 18.52 13.12
C VAL A 91 2.16 19.82 12.33
N VAL A 92 1.35 20.81 12.69
CA VAL A 92 1.33 22.20 12.18
C VAL A 92 0.43 22.52 10.98
N LYS A 93 -0.90 22.33 11.12
CA LYS A 93 -1.86 23.36 10.65
C LYS A 93 -2.99 23.59 11.66
N GLY A 94 -2.60 24.15 12.80
CA GLY A 94 -3.53 24.58 13.85
C GLY A 94 -2.96 25.70 14.70
N ARG A 95 -2.90 26.92 14.15
CA ARG A 95 -2.99 28.21 14.88
C ARG A 95 -2.96 29.39 13.91
N PRO A 96 -4.08 30.07 13.66
CA PRO A 96 -4.18 31.52 13.82
C PRO A 96 -4.37 31.88 15.30
#